data_AF-A0A7S3ZER4-F1
#
_entry.id   AF-A0A7S3ZER4-F1
#
_cell.length_a   1.000
_cell.length_b   1.000
_cell.length_c   1.000
_cell.angle_alpha   90.00
_cell.angle_beta   90.00
_cell.angle_gamma   90.00
#
_symmetry.space_group_name_H-M   'P 1'
#
loop_
_entity.id
_entity.type
_entity.pdbx_description
1 polymer ?
#
loop_
_entity_poly.entity_id
_entity_poly.type
_entity_poly.pdbx_seq_one_letter_code
_entity_poly.pdbx_strand_id
1 'polypeptide(L)'
;EEKSAEGNEEKVARELKDFDKAIWNIRHHGECMPGEEEEDMVMVDVKISYKCPITGSLLENPVKNKSCSHLYSKEAIYGLIGSRSQITCPYAGCNKMVSKRNLVADKQAEREVKKYVREQEMKQKDSQDEI
;
A
#
# COMPACT_ATOMS: atom_id res chain seq x y z
N GLU A 1 -5.41 41.97 -13.58
CA GLU A 1 -5.03 40.84 -14.47
C GLU A 1 -3.63 40.36 -14.09
N GLU A 2 -3.52 39.25 -13.34
CA GLU A 2 -2.23 38.73 -12.84
C GLU A 2 -2.21 37.19 -12.92
N LYS A 3 -2.29 36.60 -14.13
CA LYS A 3 -2.40 35.14 -14.31
C LYS A 3 -1.54 34.52 -15.43
N SER A 4 -0.38 35.10 -15.78
CA SER A 4 0.32 34.66 -17.01
C SER A 4 1.82 34.34 -16.91
N ALA A 5 2.44 34.31 -15.72
CA ALA A 5 3.88 34.06 -15.60
C ALA A 5 4.25 32.56 -15.45
N GLU A 6 3.48 31.79 -14.69
CA GLU A 6 3.86 30.41 -14.28
C GLU A 6 3.84 29.37 -15.43
N GLY A 7 3.13 29.61 -16.53
CA GLY A 7 3.02 28.65 -17.64
C GLY A 7 4.19 28.69 -18.63
N ASN A 8 5.03 29.72 -18.59
CA ASN A 8 6.08 29.94 -19.60
C ASN A 8 7.39 29.25 -19.21
N GLU A 9 7.72 29.25 -17.92
CA GLU A 9 8.98 28.68 -17.41
C GLU A 9 9.06 27.16 -17.61
N GLU A 10 7.96 26.43 -17.39
CA GLU A 10 7.91 24.98 -17.60
C GLU A 10 8.03 24.60 -19.08
N LYS A 11 7.48 25.45 -19.97
CA LYS A 11 7.54 25.24 -21.41
C LYS A 11 8.96 25.43 -21.94
N VAL A 12 9.65 26.47 -21.47
CA VAL A 12 11.06 26.74 -21.75
C VAL A 12 11.95 25.61 -21.21
N ALA A 13 11.68 25.10 -20.01
CA ALA A 13 12.43 23.99 -19.44
C ALA A 13 12.28 22.68 -20.25
N ARG A 14 11.09 22.42 -20.81
CA ARG A 14 10.83 21.26 -21.67
C ARG A 14 11.56 21.39 -23.01
N GLU A 15 11.47 22.54 -23.66
CA GLU A 15 12.17 22.80 -24.93
C GLU A 15 13.69 22.76 -24.79
N LEU A 16 14.24 23.26 -23.68
CA LEU A 16 15.68 23.23 -23.43
C LEU A 16 16.21 21.79 -23.23
N LYS A 17 15.44 20.92 -22.55
CA LYS A 17 15.77 19.50 -22.38
C LYS A 17 15.76 18.73 -23.70
N ASP A 18 14.76 19.00 -24.55
CA ASP A 18 14.65 18.38 -25.87
C ASP A 18 15.85 18.79 -26.78
N PHE A 19 16.27 20.05 -26.68
CA PHE A 19 17.43 20.55 -27.41
C PHE A 19 18.74 19.93 -26.92
N ASP A 20 18.96 19.86 -25.60
CA ASP A 20 20.16 19.23 -25.03
C ASP A 20 20.27 17.75 -25.42
N LYS A 21 19.15 17.01 -25.40
CA LYS A 21 19.08 15.61 -25.86
C LYS A 21 19.48 15.47 -27.33
N ALA A 22 18.95 16.36 -28.18
CA ALA A 22 19.26 16.37 -29.60
C ALA A 22 20.76 16.65 -29.86
N ILE A 23 21.35 17.59 -29.13
CA ILE A 23 22.78 17.92 -29.26
C ILE A 23 23.67 16.77 -28.79
N TRP A 24 23.34 16.15 -27.65
CA TRP A 24 24.14 15.06 -27.12
C TRP A 24 24.15 13.84 -28.05
N ASN A 25 23.03 13.54 -28.71
CA ASN A 25 22.89 12.40 -29.62
C ASN A 25 23.79 12.51 -30.88
N ILE A 26 24.23 13.71 -31.25
CA ILE A 26 25.13 13.92 -32.41
C ILE A 26 26.52 13.32 -32.14
N ARG A 27 26.98 13.35 -30.89
CA ARG A 27 28.37 13.00 -30.53
C ARG A 27 28.51 11.68 -29.78
N HIS A 28 27.42 11.14 -29.25
CA HIS A 28 27.38 9.93 -28.42
C HIS A 28 26.30 8.97 -28.93
N HIS A 29 26.36 8.65 -30.23
CA HIS A 29 25.32 7.91 -30.91
C HIS A 29 25.12 6.51 -30.28
N GLY A 30 23.96 6.30 -29.65
CA GLY A 30 23.59 5.03 -29.02
C GLY A 30 23.97 4.86 -27.54
N GLU A 31 24.57 5.87 -26.91
CA GLU A 31 24.65 5.92 -25.43
C GLU A 31 23.40 6.68 -24.90
N CYS A 32 23.14 6.64 -23.60
CA CYS A 32 22.09 7.48 -22.99
C CYS A 32 22.73 8.77 -22.45
N MET A 33 22.03 9.90 -22.55
CA MET A 33 22.43 11.15 -21.90
C MET A 33 22.65 10.94 -20.40
N PRO A 34 23.77 11.38 -19.80
CA PRO A 34 23.95 11.31 -18.36
C PRO A 34 22.91 12.20 -17.65
N GLY A 35 22.02 11.59 -16.87
CA GLY A 35 20.88 12.26 -16.23
C GLY A 35 19.51 12.00 -16.87
N GLU A 36 19.46 11.22 -17.97
CA GLU A 36 18.23 10.60 -18.51
C GLU A 36 17.98 9.22 -17.88
N GLU A 37 18.32 9.06 -16.61
CA GLU A 37 17.67 8.02 -15.82
C GLU A 37 16.21 8.46 -15.70
N GLU A 38 15.37 7.97 -16.62
CA GLU A 38 13.93 7.93 -16.40
C GLU A 38 13.76 7.47 -14.96
N GLU A 39 13.11 8.30 -14.15
CA GLU A 39 12.69 7.94 -12.81
C GLU A 39 11.69 6.80 -12.99
N ASP A 40 12.21 5.58 -13.16
CA ASP A 40 11.50 4.32 -13.23
C ASP A 40 10.76 4.22 -11.90
N MET A 41 9.56 4.79 -11.86
CA MET A 41 8.71 4.76 -10.69
C MET A 41 8.20 3.33 -10.58
N VAL A 42 9.02 2.48 -9.98
CA VAL A 42 8.66 1.11 -9.65
C VAL A 42 7.50 1.20 -8.67
N MET A 43 6.30 0.87 -9.14
CA MET A 43 5.12 0.74 -8.28
C MET A 43 5.37 -0.43 -7.32
N VAL A 44 5.93 -0.12 -6.14
CA VAL A 44 6.12 -1.12 -5.09
C VAL A 44 4.75 -1.41 -4.50
N ASP A 45 4.17 -2.55 -4.92
CA ASP A 45 3.00 -3.11 -4.28
C ASP A 45 3.36 -3.43 -2.82
N VAL A 46 2.95 -2.57 -1.89
CA VAL A 46 3.06 -2.85 -0.46
C VAL A 46 2.11 -4.00 -0.18
N LYS A 47 2.64 -5.23 -0.15
CA LYS A 47 1.89 -6.43 0.23
C LYS A 47 1.55 -6.36 1.72
N ILE A 48 0.44 -5.70 2.03
CA ILE A 48 -0.18 -5.77 3.35
C ILE A 48 -0.60 -7.22 3.56
N SER A 49 -0.07 -7.85 4.60
CA SER A 49 -0.45 -9.21 4.95
C SER A 49 -1.89 -9.22 5.48
N TYR A 50 -2.82 -9.86 4.76
CA TYR A 50 -4.23 -10.02 5.17
C TYR A 50 -4.44 -11.06 6.28
N LYS A 51 -3.37 -11.48 6.96
CA LYS A 51 -3.42 -12.47 8.03
C LYS A 51 -3.58 -11.79 9.38
N CYS A 52 -4.46 -12.33 10.22
CA CYS A 52 -4.64 -11.87 11.59
C CYS A 52 -3.44 -12.31 12.46
N PRO A 53 -2.81 -11.41 13.23
CA PRO A 53 -1.69 -11.77 14.11
C PRO A 53 -2.12 -12.62 15.33
N ILE A 54 -3.43 -12.78 15.57
CA ILE A 54 -3.98 -13.56 16.69
C ILE A 54 -4.36 -14.97 16.23
N THR A 55 -5.09 -15.09 15.11
CA THR A 55 -5.59 -16.40 14.64
C THR A 55 -4.70 -17.04 13.57
N GLY A 56 -3.83 -16.27 12.91
CA GLY A 56 -3.05 -16.73 11.76
C GLY A 56 -3.86 -16.96 10.47
N SER A 57 -5.19 -16.87 10.55
CA SER A 57 -6.13 -16.97 9.42
C SER A 57 -6.30 -15.62 8.72
N LEU A 58 -7.04 -15.60 7.61
CA LEU A 58 -7.43 -14.36 6.96
C LEU A 58 -8.25 -13.46 7.90
N LEU A 59 -8.06 -12.15 7.74
CA LEU A 59 -8.77 -11.15 8.53
C LEU A 59 -10.28 -11.24 8.27
N GLU A 60 -11.06 -11.47 9.32
CA GLU A 60 -12.51 -11.46 9.24
C GLU A 60 -13.04 -10.26 10.03
N ASN A 61 -13.83 -9.41 9.36
CA ASN A 61 -14.29 -8.13 9.89
C ASN A 61 -13.12 -7.30 10.49
N PRO A 62 -12.16 -6.84 9.67
CA PRO A 62 -10.94 -6.22 10.17
C PRO A 62 -11.23 -4.96 11.01
N VAL A 63 -10.65 -4.92 12.20
CA VAL A 63 -10.69 -3.77 13.10
C VAL A 63 -9.29 -3.25 13.34
N LYS A 64 -9.15 -1.92 13.39
CA LYS A 64 -7.90 -1.23 13.74
C LYS A 64 -7.98 -0.56 15.10
N ASN A 65 -6.87 -0.54 15.81
CA ASN A 65 -6.73 0.28 17.00
C ASN A 65 -6.35 1.72 16.62
N LYS A 66 -7.06 2.72 17.17
CA LYS A 66 -6.73 4.14 16.97
C LYS A 66 -5.29 4.50 17.36
N SER A 67 -4.70 3.80 18.33
CA SER A 67 -3.37 4.13 18.82
C SER A 67 -2.23 3.57 17.96
N CYS A 68 -2.34 2.37 17.39
CA CYS A 68 -1.25 1.68 16.67
C CYS A 68 -1.53 1.32 15.20
N SER A 69 -2.71 1.62 14.65
CA SER A 69 -3.08 1.35 13.25
C SER A 69 -2.96 -0.12 12.79
N HIS A 70 -2.70 -1.07 13.70
CA HIS A 70 -2.64 -2.49 13.39
C HIS A 70 -4.04 -3.10 13.24
N LEU A 71 -4.15 -4.06 12.33
CA LEU A 71 -5.39 -4.75 11.96
C LEU A 71 -5.51 -6.11 12.66
N TYR A 72 -6.72 -6.43 13.09
CA TYR A 72 -7.07 -7.70 13.73
C TYR A 72 -8.45 -8.16 13.26
N SER A 73 -8.72 -9.46 13.34
CA SER A 73 -10.10 -9.96 13.19
C SER A 73 -10.92 -9.54 14.39
N LYS A 74 -12.15 -9.05 14.15
CA LYS A 74 -13.03 -8.53 15.20
C LYS A 74 -13.22 -9.56 16.32
N GLU A 75 -13.60 -10.79 16.00
CA GLU A 75 -13.88 -11.80 17.01
C GLU A 75 -12.63 -12.15 17.82
N ALA A 76 -11.49 -12.26 17.15
CA ALA A 76 -10.22 -12.60 17.78
C ALA A 76 -9.77 -11.57 18.82
N ILE A 77 -9.79 -10.28 18.48
CA ILE A 77 -9.36 -9.23 19.42
C ILE A 77 -10.38 -9.03 20.55
N TYR A 78 -11.68 -9.16 20.27
CA TYR A 78 -12.71 -9.05 21.30
C TYR A 78 -12.63 -10.22 22.29
N GLY A 79 -12.36 -11.44 21.81
CA GLY A 79 -12.10 -12.61 22.64
C GLY A 79 -10.81 -12.47 23.47
N LEU A 80 -9.73 -11.94 22.87
CA LEU A 80 -8.46 -11.73 23.55
C LEU A 80 -8.56 -10.69 24.68
N ILE A 81 -9.34 -9.61 24.47
CA ILE A 81 -9.64 -8.65 25.54
C ILE A 81 -10.50 -9.32 26.61
N GLY A 82 -11.52 -10.08 26.22
CA GLY A 82 -12.37 -10.85 27.13
C GLY A 82 -12.97 -9.98 28.24
N SER A 83 -12.67 -10.32 29.50
CA SER A 83 -13.07 -9.58 30.70
C SER A 83 -12.08 -8.49 31.14
N ARG A 84 -10.92 -8.36 30.48
CA ARG A 84 -9.95 -7.31 30.79
C ARG A 84 -10.45 -5.96 30.26
N SER A 85 -10.07 -4.87 30.91
CA SER A 85 -10.37 -3.52 30.45
C SER A 85 -9.58 -3.15 29.19
N GLN A 86 -8.31 -3.56 29.15
CA GLN A 86 -7.36 -3.28 28.08
C GLN A 86 -6.26 -4.35 28.03
N ILE A 87 -5.69 -4.54 26.85
CA ILE A 87 -4.55 -5.44 26.61
C ILE A 87 -3.45 -4.71 25.84
N THR A 88 -2.22 -5.23 25.88
CA THR A 88 -1.17 -4.77 24.98
C THR A 88 -1.44 -5.28 23.56
N CYS A 89 -1.11 -4.47 22.57
CA CYS A 89 -1.17 -4.84 21.17
C CYS A 89 -0.42 -6.17 20.91
N PRO A 90 -1.08 -7.18 20.30
CA PRO A 90 -0.45 -8.48 20.05
C PRO A 90 0.55 -8.46 18.88
N TYR A 91 0.69 -7.33 18.19
CA TYR A 91 1.69 -7.16 17.14
C TYR A 91 3.09 -7.07 17.76
N ALA A 92 4.01 -7.90 17.29
CA ALA A 92 5.38 -7.94 17.80
C ALA A 92 6.03 -6.55 17.71
N GLY A 93 6.62 -6.09 18.83
CA GLY A 93 7.27 -4.78 18.91
C GLY A 93 6.34 -3.59 19.17
N CYS A 94 5.03 -3.80 19.34
CA CYS A 94 4.09 -2.71 19.65
C CYS A 94 3.64 -2.71 21.11
N ASN A 95 4.00 -1.66 21.85
CA ASN A 95 3.66 -1.53 23.28
C ASN A 95 2.38 -0.71 23.55
N LYS A 96 1.54 -0.47 22.53
CA LYS A 96 0.34 0.36 22.70
C LYS A 96 -0.81 -0.45 23.29
N MET A 97 -1.61 0.20 24.13
CA MET A 97 -2.80 -0.43 24.73
C MET A 97 -3.97 -0.44 23.75
N VAL A 98 -4.70 -1.56 23.75
CA VAL A 98 -5.88 -1.82 22.95
C VAL A 98 -7.06 -2.04 23.89
N SER A 99 -8.13 -1.29 23.67
CA SER A 99 -9.39 -1.38 24.42
C SER A 99 -10.55 -1.55 23.45
N LYS A 100 -11.64 -2.17 23.87
CA LYS A 100 -12.85 -2.36 23.03
C LYS A 100 -13.37 -1.05 22.43
N ARG A 101 -13.24 0.07 23.16
CA ARG A 101 -13.67 1.41 22.73
C ARG A 101 -12.74 2.07 21.70
N ASN A 102 -11.48 1.64 21.63
CA ASN A 102 -10.46 2.21 20.75
C ASN A 102 -10.35 1.44 19.43
N LEU A 103 -11.09 0.33 19.29
CA LEU A 103 -11.18 -0.45 18.07
C LEU A 103 -12.21 0.16 17.13
N VAL A 104 -11.82 0.35 15.87
CA VAL A 104 -12.65 0.89 14.80
C VAL A 104 -12.63 -0.06 13.62
N ALA A 105 -13.80 -0.36 13.04
CA ALA A 105 -13.88 -1.17 11.84
C ALA A 105 -13.20 -0.47 10.66
N ASP A 106 -12.35 -1.19 9.93
CA ASP A 106 -11.67 -0.67 8.75
C ASP A 106 -12.32 -1.22 7.48
N LYS A 107 -13.16 -0.38 6.85
CA LYS A 107 -13.87 -0.73 5.61
C LYS A 107 -12.95 -0.89 4.40
N GLN A 108 -11.78 -0.23 4.41
CA GLN A 108 -10.83 -0.39 3.31
C GLN A 108 -10.17 -1.76 3.41
N ALA A 109 -9.67 -2.13 4.60
CA ALA A 109 -9.10 -3.45 4.83
C ALA A 109 -10.11 -4.57 4.53
N GLU A 110 -11.38 -4.39 4.89
CA GLU A 110 -12.44 -5.37 4.59
C GLU A 110 -12.63 -5.58 3.08
N ARG A 111 -12.65 -4.49 2.31
CA ARG A 111 -12.78 -4.56 0.85
C ARG A 111 -11.59 -5.28 0.21
N GLU A 112 -10.37 -4.95 0.65
CA GLU A 112 -9.15 -5.55 0.13
C GLU A 112 -9.06 -7.04 0.46
N VAL A 113 -9.37 -7.44 1.69
CA VAL A 113 -9.41 -8.85 2.08
C VAL A 113 -10.45 -9.62 1.25
N LYS A 114 -11.64 -9.03 1.03
CA LYS A 114 -12.69 -9.66 0.22
C LYS A 114 -12.26 -9.83 -1.24
N LYS A 115 -11.53 -8.87 -1.79
CA LYS A 115 -10.95 -8.99 -3.14
C LYS A 115 -9.93 -10.12 -3.17
N TYR A 116 -9.01 -10.16 -2.20
CA TYR A 116 -8.01 -11.20 -2.08
C TYR A 116 -8.62 -12.60 -2.00
N VAL A 117 -9.65 -12.80 -1.15
CA VAL A 117 -10.35 -14.09 -1.02
C VAL A 117 -10.91 -14.56 -2.36
N ARG A 118 -11.62 -13.69 -3.09
CA ARG A 118 -12.20 -14.03 -4.40
C ARG A 118 -11.13 -14.41 -5.42
N GLU A 119 -10.01 -13.72 -5.43
CA GLU A 119 -8.89 -14.02 -6.32
C GLU A 119 -8.25 -15.37 -5.99
N GLN A 120 -8.13 -15.72 -4.71
CA GLN A 120 -7.63 -17.04 -4.30
C GLN A 120 -8.59 -18.17 -4.69
N GLU A 121 -9.91 -17.96 -4.51
CA GLU A 121 -10.93 -18.93 -4.91
C GLU A 121 -10.92 -19.21 -6.43
N MET A 122 -10.75 -18.16 -7.25
CA MET A 122 -10.64 -18.32 -8.71
C MET A 122 -9.39 -19.10 -9.11
N LYS A 123 -8.24 -18.80 -8.51
CA LYS A 123 -6.98 -19.53 -8.78
C LYS A 123 -7.06 -21.00 -8.36
N GLN A 124 -7.76 -21.30 -7.26
CA GLN A 124 -7.89 -22.66 -6.75
C GLN A 124 -8.81 -23.52 -7.61
N LYS A 125 -9.81 -22.92 -8.27
CA LYS A 125 -10.66 -23.61 -9.27
C LYS A 125 -9.89 -23.95 -10.55
N ASP A 126 -9.12 -23.00 -11.08
CA ASP A 126 -8.36 -23.19 -12.32
C ASP A 126 -7.39 -24.38 -12.23
N SER A 127 -6.74 -24.59 -11.07
CA SER A 127 -5.84 -25.72 -10.86
C SER A 127 -6.53 -27.07 -10.61
N GLN A 128 -7.85 -27.12 -10.40
CA GLN A 128 -8.60 -28.37 -10.18
C GLN A 128 -9.16 -28.97 -11.48
N ASP A 129 -9.30 -28.16 -12.54
CA ASP A 129 -9.77 -28.61 -13.86
C ASP A 129 -8.64 -29.17 -14.75
N GLU A 130 -7.38 -29.24 -14.26
CA GLU A 130 -6.21 -29.81 -14.96
C GLU A 130 -5.82 -31.24 -14.53
N ILE A 131 -6.66 -31.97 -13.77
CA ILE A 131 -6.40 -33.35 -13.31
C ILE A 131 -7.37 -34.36 -13.91
#